data_AF-A0A845MPY2-F1
#
_entry.id   AF-A0A845MPY2-F1
#
_cell.length_a   1.000
_cell.length_b   1.000
_cell.length_c   1.000
_cell.angle_alpha   90.00
_cell.angle_beta   90.00
_cell.angle_gamma   90.00
#
_symmetry.space_group_name_H-M   'P 1'
#
loop_
_entity.id
_entity.type
_entity.pdbx_description
1 polymer ?
#
loop_
_entity_poly.entity_id
_entity_poly.type
_entity_poly.pdbx_seq_one_letter_code
_entity_poly.pdbx_strand_id
1 'polypeptide(L)'
;MEITIWGVLTGAILPLFGYLAFHYLASSREKSSRLAKACQDFRVAVIEATSKIPKSNKHWDNDVLNEIPDAIRKIETAVAIFKYFLRGCKSKDLENEFTSLRALAEKDIPQALTTENVMYGGGQHTPEQARSLFWEKIEELKRYAKKT
;
A
#
# COMPACT_ATOMS: atom_id res chain seq x y z
N MET A 1 -31.16 -27.71 49.49
CA MET A 1 -30.89 -26.80 48.36
C MET A 1 -30.81 -27.68 47.12
N GLU A 2 -31.94 -27.88 46.43
CA GLU A 2 -31.98 -28.78 45.27
C GLU A 2 -31.32 -28.09 44.09
N ILE A 3 -30.08 -28.50 43.78
CA ILE A 3 -29.43 -28.12 42.54
C ILE A 3 -30.18 -28.87 41.44
N THR A 4 -31.13 -28.22 40.80
CA THR A 4 -31.85 -28.79 39.66
C THR A 4 -30.86 -28.96 38.50
N ILE A 5 -30.99 -30.06 37.76
CA ILE A 5 -30.19 -30.35 36.55
C ILE A 5 -30.22 -29.16 35.57
N TRP A 6 -31.34 -28.42 35.56
CA TRP A 6 -31.51 -27.16 34.82
C TRP A 6 -30.57 -26.03 35.27
N GLY A 7 -30.32 -25.87 36.57
CA GLY A 7 -29.36 -24.90 37.10
C GLY A 7 -27.91 -25.23 36.72
N VAL A 8 -27.56 -26.51 36.67
CA VAL A 8 -26.24 -26.97 36.21
C VAL A 8 -26.08 -26.79 34.70
N LEU A 9 -27.09 -27.14 33.92
CA LEU A 9 -27.10 -26.97 32.46
C LEU A 9 -27.01 -25.49 32.06
N THR A 10 -27.82 -24.63 32.65
CA THR A 10 -27.77 -23.18 32.39
C THR A 10 -26.44 -22.55 32.85
N GLY A 11 -25.93 -22.99 34.00
CA GLY A 11 -24.62 -22.59 34.52
C GLY A 11 -23.43 -23.02 33.65
N ALA A 12 -23.55 -24.09 32.86
CA ALA A 12 -22.49 -24.56 31.95
C ALA A 12 -22.63 -24.01 30.53
N ILE A 13 -23.87 -23.86 30.03
CA ILE A 13 -24.15 -23.42 28.66
C ILE A 13 -23.85 -21.92 28.48
N LEU A 14 -24.26 -21.07 29.43
CA LEU A 14 -24.06 -19.62 29.32
C LEU A 14 -22.57 -19.22 29.25
N PRO A 15 -21.67 -19.75 30.09
CA PRO A 15 -20.23 -19.50 29.95
C PRO A 15 -19.65 -19.98 28.62
N LEU A 16 -20.15 -21.10 28.08
CA LEU A 16 -19.67 -21.65 26.81
C LEU A 16 -20.01 -20.71 25.64
N PHE A 17 -21.24 -20.20 25.59
CA PHE A 17 -21.64 -19.18 24.62
C PHE A 17 -20.85 -17.87 24.80
N GLY A 18 -20.64 -17.43 26.05
CA GLY A 18 -19.83 -16.26 26.36
C GLY A 18 -18.38 -16.40 25.88
N TYR A 19 -17.78 -17.56 26.10
CA TYR A 19 -16.43 -17.89 25.63
C TYR A 19 -16.35 -17.88 24.09
N LEU A 20 -17.31 -18.50 23.40
CA LEU A 20 -17.35 -18.51 21.94
C LEU A 20 -17.50 -17.10 21.35
N ALA A 21 -18.39 -16.29 21.92
CA ALA A 21 -18.58 -14.90 21.51
C ALA A 21 -17.31 -14.07 21.74
N PHE A 22 -16.66 -14.21 22.90
CA PHE A 22 -15.40 -13.54 23.20
C PHE A 22 -14.30 -13.97 22.25
N HIS A 23 -14.15 -15.27 21.99
CA HIS A 23 -13.14 -15.79 21.07
C HIS A 23 -13.35 -15.26 19.64
N TYR A 24 -14.60 -15.20 19.17
CA TYR A 24 -14.93 -14.65 17.86
C TYR A 24 -14.61 -13.16 17.77
N LEU A 25 -14.99 -12.38 18.78
CA LEU A 25 -14.68 -10.95 18.87
C LEU A 25 -13.17 -10.69 18.95
N ALA A 26 -12.44 -11.47 19.74
CA ALA A 26 -10.99 -11.37 19.88
C ALA A 26 -10.29 -11.66 18.53
N SER A 27 -10.68 -12.74 17.85
CA SER A 27 -10.13 -13.09 16.53
C SER A 27 -10.45 -12.02 15.47
N SER A 28 -11.66 -11.46 15.50
CA SER A 28 -12.04 -10.35 14.61
C SER A 28 -11.20 -9.11 14.87
N ARG A 29 -11.03 -8.72 16.15
CA ARG A 29 -10.22 -7.56 16.55
C ARG A 29 -8.76 -7.72 16.16
N GLU A 30 -8.21 -8.91 16.33
CA GLU A 30 -6.84 -9.20 15.95
C GLU A 30 -6.64 -9.09 14.43
N LYS A 31 -7.55 -9.65 13.63
CA LYS A 31 -7.50 -9.51 12.16
C LYS A 31 -7.54 -8.04 11.73
N SER A 32 -8.46 -7.27 12.29
CA SER A 32 -8.56 -5.83 12.00
C SER A 32 -7.32 -5.06 12.45
N SER A 33 -6.75 -5.37 13.62
CA SER A 33 -5.54 -4.73 14.13
C SER A 33 -4.32 -5.03 13.26
N ARG A 34 -4.14 -6.30 12.83
CA ARG A 34 -3.06 -6.70 11.93
C ARG A 34 -3.17 -6.00 10.58
N LEU A 35 -4.39 -5.89 10.03
CA LEU A 35 -4.64 -5.17 8.79
C LEU A 35 -4.33 -3.67 8.93
N ALA A 36 -4.82 -3.01 10.00
CA ALA A 36 -4.56 -1.60 10.24
C ALA A 36 -3.06 -1.32 10.37
N LYS A 37 -2.32 -2.20 11.06
CA LYS A 37 -0.87 -2.13 11.15
C LYS A 37 -0.20 -2.28 9.78
N ALA A 38 -0.60 -3.28 8.99
CA ALA A 38 -0.07 -3.47 7.64
C ALA A 38 -0.33 -2.26 6.73
N CYS A 39 -1.51 -1.64 6.82
CA CYS A 39 -1.83 -0.40 6.12
C CYS A 39 -0.91 0.76 6.54
N GLN A 40 -0.66 0.91 7.84
CA GLN A 40 0.25 1.93 8.36
C GLN A 40 1.69 1.67 7.90
N ASP A 41 2.19 0.46 8.07
CA ASP A 41 3.56 0.05 7.70
C ASP A 41 3.79 0.26 6.20
N PHE A 42 2.82 -0.11 5.35
CA PHE A 42 2.88 0.13 3.90
C PHE A 42 2.96 1.62 3.57
N ARG A 43 2.11 2.45 4.19
CA ARG A 43 2.13 3.91 3.96
C ARG A 43 3.47 4.52 4.36
N VAL A 44 3.99 4.12 5.51
CA VAL A 44 5.28 4.61 6.01
C VAL A 44 6.38 4.20 5.03
N ALA A 45 6.42 2.94 4.60
CA ALA A 45 7.40 2.46 3.64
C ALA A 45 7.37 3.22 2.31
N VAL A 46 6.18 3.49 1.75
CA VAL A 46 6.05 4.26 0.50
C VAL A 46 6.50 5.72 0.69
N ILE A 47 6.14 6.35 1.82
CA ILE A 47 6.57 7.72 2.13
C ILE A 47 8.09 7.79 2.31
N GLU A 48 8.68 6.85 3.04
CA GLU A 48 10.11 6.79 3.28
C GLU A 48 10.88 6.55 1.98
N ALA A 49 10.41 5.62 1.14
CA ALA A 49 10.99 5.33 -0.16
C ALA A 49 10.98 6.55 -1.09
N THR A 50 9.93 7.38 -1.04
CA THR A 50 9.78 8.56 -1.88
C THR A 50 10.26 9.86 -1.23
N SER A 51 10.78 9.81 0.00
CA SER A 51 11.13 11.00 0.79
C SER A 51 12.22 11.87 0.16
N LYS A 52 13.13 11.25 -0.60
CA LYS A 52 14.24 11.93 -1.27
C LYS A 52 13.87 12.47 -2.66
N ILE A 53 12.78 11.96 -3.24
CA ILE A 53 12.30 12.42 -4.55
C ILE A 53 11.59 13.76 -4.36
N PRO A 54 11.97 14.82 -5.11
CA PRO A 54 11.29 16.10 -5.04
C PRO A 54 9.83 16.01 -5.52
N LYS A 55 8.99 16.89 -4.97
CA LYS A 55 7.60 17.05 -5.45
C LYS A 55 7.55 17.43 -6.94
N SER A 56 6.42 17.17 -7.59
CA SER A 56 6.24 17.38 -9.04
C SER A 56 6.56 18.80 -9.52
N ASN A 57 6.34 19.80 -8.66
CA ASN A 57 6.60 21.21 -8.95
C ASN A 57 8.08 21.62 -8.82
N LYS A 58 8.97 20.71 -8.43
CA LYS A 58 10.42 20.98 -8.33
C LYS A 58 11.15 20.41 -9.53
N HIS A 59 12.29 21.01 -9.85
CA HIS A 59 13.22 20.44 -10.82
C HIS A 59 13.76 19.11 -10.32
N TRP A 60 13.85 18.12 -11.22
CA TRP A 60 14.48 16.84 -10.95
C TRP A 60 15.81 16.84 -11.69
N ASP A 61 16.90 16.71 -10.94
CA ASP A 61 18.25 16.59 -11.47
C ASP A 61 18.61 15.12 -11.73
N ASN A 62 19.85 14.90 -12.17
CA ASN A 62 20.37 13.55 -12.40
C ASN A 62 20.52 12.74 -11.11
N ASP A 63 20.60 13.38 -9.94
CA ASP A 63 20.69 12.68 -8.66
C ASP A 63 19.36 12.01 -8.34
N VAL A 64 18.23 12.68 -8.60
CA VAL A 64 16.89 12.08 -8.47
C VAL A 64 16.72 10.86 -9.38
N LEU A 65 17.23 10.91 -10.61
CA LEU A 65 17.18 9.78 -11.54
C LEU A 65 17.90 8.54 -10.99
N ASN A 66 19.00 8.74 -10.24
CA ASN A 66 19.73 7.66 -9.59
C ASN A 66 19.01 7.11 -8.34
N GLU A 67 18.17 7.92 -7.69
CA GLU A 67 17.42 7.53 -6.49
C GLU A 67 16.11 6.79 -6.81
N ILE A 68 15.48 7.08 -7.96
CA ILE A 68 14.21 6.47 -8.37
C ILE A 68 14.26 4.93 -8.37
N PRO A 69 15.28 4.25 -8.93
CA PRO A 69 15.34 2.79 -8.89
C PRO A 69 15.36 2.20 -7.47
N ASP A 70 16.07 2.84 -6.53
CA ASP A 70 16.09 2.38 -5.14
C ASP A 70 14.74 2.60 -4.45
N ALA A 71 14.08 3.73 -4.72
CA ALA A 71 12.72 4.00 -4.24
C ALA A 71 11.73 2.95 -4.76
N ILE A 72 11.78 2.61 -6.05
CA ILE A 72 10.92 1.58 -6.66
C ILE A 72 11.15 0.22 -6.02
N ARG A 73 12.40 -0.19 -5.78
CA ARG A 73 12.72 -1.47 -5.12
C ARG A 73 12.18 -1.54 -3.68
N LYS A 74 12.24 -0.44 -2.92
CA LYS A 74 11.66 -0.36 -1.58
C LYS A 74 10.13 -0.46 -1.63
N ILE A 75 9.50 0.21 -2.59
CA ILE A 75 8.05 0.11 -2.80
C ILE A 75 7.66 -1.31 -3.23
N GLU A 76 8.44 -1.98 -4.10
CA GLU A 76 8.23 -3.38 -4.51
C GLU A 76 8.18 -4.30 -3.29
N THR A 77 9.13 -4.14 -2.38
CA THR A 77 9.20 -4.91 -1.13
C THR A 77 7.95 -4.64 -0.27
N ALA A 78 7.55 -3.38 -0.13
CA ALA A 78 6.37 -2.99 0.63
C ALA A 78 5.07 -3.57 0.01
N VAL A 79 4.94 -3.53 -1.32
CA VAL A 79 3.81 -4.12 -2.07
C VAL A 79 3.79 -5.63 -1.88
N ALA A 80 4.93 -6.30 -1.97
CA ALA A 80 5.04 -7.75 -1.79
C ALA A 80 4.63 -8.20 -0.38
N ILE A 81 4.84 -7.38 0.65
CA ILE A 81 4.38 -7.66 2.01
C ILE A 81 2.90 -7.33 2.17
N PHE A 82 2.48 -6.15 1.70
CA PHE A 82 1.11 -5.66 1.90
C PHE A 82 0.06 -6.48 1.16
N LYS A 83 0.41 -7.03 -0.02
CA LYS A 83 -0.52 -7.86 -0.83
C LYS A 83 -1.06 -9.09 -0.09
N TYR A 84 -0.33 -9.62 0.91
CA TYR A 84 -0.79 -10.75 1.73
C TYR A 84 -1.98 -10.38 2.63
N PHE A 85 -2.14 -9.10 2.94
CA PHE A 85 -3.25 -8.58 3.74
C PHE A 85 -4.46 -8.18 2.88
N LEU A 86 -4.29 -8.10 1.56
CA LEU A 86 -5.36 -7.83 0.61
C LEU A 86 -6.03 -9.14 0.15
N ARG A 87 -7.33 -9.06 -0.14
CA ARG A 87 -8.12 -10.20 -0.63
C ARG A 87 -8.56 -10.00 -2.08
N GLY A 88 -8.52 -11.07 -2.87
CA GLY A 88 -9.13 -11.13 -4.20
C GLY A 88 -8.58 -10.08 -5.17
N CYS A 89 -9.48 -9.35 -5.83
CA CYS A 89 -9.14 -8.38 -6.88
C CYS A 89 -8.22 -7.26 -6.39
N LYS A 90 -8.38 -6.78 -5.16
CA LYS A 90 -7.55 -5.68 -4.61
C LYS A 90 -6.04 -5.96 -4.63
N SER A 91 -5.65 -7.23 -4.48
CA SER A 91 -4.24 -7.65 -4.52
C SER A 91 -3.67 -7.52 -5.93
N LYS A 92 -4.43 -7.97 -6.94
CA LYS A 92 -4.07 -7.82 -8.36
C LYS A 92 -4.09 -6.36 -8.80
N ASP A 93 -5.08 -5.60 -8.34
CA ASP A 93 -5.19 -4.18 -8.67
C ASP A 93 -3.98 -3.40 -8.13
N LEU A 94 -3.55 -3.68 -6.88
CA LEU A 94 -2.32 -3.10 -6.31
C LEU A 94 -1.07 -3.46 -7.14
N GLU A 95 -0.96 -4.71 -7.58
CA GLU A 95 0.18 -5.18 -8.38
C GLU A 95 0.21 -4.54 -9.78
N ASN A 96 -0.96 -4.35 -10.40
CA ASN A 96 -1.10 -3.63 -11.67
C ASN A 96 -0.71 -2.15 -11.53
N GLU A 97 -1.14 -1.49 -10.45
CA GLU A 97 -0.76 -0.10 -10.18
C GLU A 97 0.75 0.03 -9.94
N PHE A 98 1.34 -0.89 -9.18
CA PHE A 98 2.78 -0.92 -8.97
C PHE A 98 3.55 -1.18 -10.28
N THR A 99 3.07 -2.09 -11.12
CA THR A 99 3.68 -2.36 -12.43
C THR A 99 3.65 -1.13 -13.34
N SER A 100 2.55 -0.38 -13.30
CA SER A 100 2.41 0.88 -14.04
C SER A 100 3.39 1.95 -13.54
N LEU A 101 3.52 2.09 -12.21
CA LEU A 101 4.51 2.99 -11.61
C LEU A 101 5.94 2.60 -12.01
N ARG A 102 6.26 1.30 -11.97
CA ARG A 102 7.58 0.77 -12.35
C ARG A 102 7.90 1.08 -13.81
N ALA A 103 6.96 0.83 -14.72
CA ALA A 103 7.13 1.15 -16.13
C ALA A 103 7.41 2.64 -16.35
N LEU A 104 6.67 3.51 -15.64
CA LEU A 104 6.86 4.96 -15.71
C LEU A 104 8.23 5.40 -15.15
N ALA A 105 8.69 4.77 -14.07
CA ALA A 105 9.98 5.04 -13.45
C ALA A 105 11.18 4.55 -14.28
N GLU A 106 11.08 3.39 -14.92
CA GLU A 106 12.18 2.78 -15.68
C GLU A 106 12.28 3.29 -17.12
N LYS A 107 11.16 3.71 -17.74
CA LYS A 107 11.12 4.09 -19.16
C LYS A 107 10.78 5.56 -19.35
N ASP A 108 9.60 5.97 -18.87
CA ASP A 108 9.03 7.27 -19.23
C ASP A 108 9.75 8.44 -18.58
N ILE A 109 10.12 8.34 -17.30
CA ILE A 109 10.83 9.41 -16.59
C ILE A 109 12.23 9.67 -17.18
N PRO A 110 13.11 8.65 -17.35
CA PRO A 110 14.41 8.87 -17.95
C PRO A 110 14.29 9.46 -19.35
N GLN A 111 13.36 8.96 -20.16
CA GLN A 111 13.15 9.45 -21.52
C GLN A 111 12.59 10.88 -21.55
N ALA A 112 11.64 11.23 -20.69
CA ALA A 112 11.08 12.57 -20.61
C ALA A 112 12.11 13.61 -20.14
N LEU A 113 13.09 13.22 -19.32
CA LEU A 113 14.14 14.10 -18.81
C LEU A 113 15.36 14.23 -19.74
N THR A 114 15.39 13.52 -20.87
CA THR A 114 16.45 13.71 -21.87
C THR A 114 16.40 15.11 -22.49
N THR A 115 17.58 15.70 -22.74
CA THR A 115 17.73 17.03 -23.33
C THR A 115 16.97 17.18 -24.66
N GLU A 116 16.90 16.10 -25.44
CA GLU A 116 16.22 16.05 -26.73
C GLU A 116 14.69 16.20 -26.58
N ASN A 117 14.08 15.52 -25.60
CA ASN A 117 12.65 15.67 -25.32
C ASN A 117 12.29 16.97 -24.62
N VAL A 118 13.19 17.50 -23.79
CA VAL A 118 13.01 18.81 -23.16
C VAL A 118 13.00 19.94 -24.20
N MET A 119 13.84 19.83 -25.23
CA MET A 119 14.01 20.87 -26.26
C MET A 119 13.01 20.75 -27.41
N TYR A 120 12.63 19.53 -27.81
CA TYR A 120 11.87 19.29 -29.04
C TYR A 120 10.51 18.60 -28.83
N GLY A 121 10.17 18.19 -27.61
CA GLY A 121 8.85 17.65 -27.28
C GLY A 121 8.51 16.30 -27.93
N GLY A 122 9.51 15.54 -28.39
CA GLY A 122 9.31 14.26 -29.10
C GLY A 122 8.94 13.06 -28.22
N GLY A 123 8.81 13.26 -26.90
CA GLY A 123 8.55 12.20 -25.92
C GLY A 123 7.07 11.93 -25.73
N GLN A 124 6.75 10.73 -25.25
CA GLN A 124 5.37 10.35 -24.92
C GLN A 124 4.74 11.25 -23.84
N HIS A 125 5.56 11.81 -22.95
CA HIS A 125 5.17 12.75 -21.91
C HIS A 125 6.18 13.89 -21.81
N THR A 126 5.71 15.10 -21.50
CA THR A 126 6.61 16.19 -21.09
C THR A 126 7.22 15.90 -19.71
N PRO A 127 8.38 16.48 -19.36
CA PRO A 127 8.98 16.31 -18.03
C PRO A 127 8.01 16.60 -16.89
N GLU A 128 7.17 17.63 -17.03
CA GLU A 128 6.18 18.00 -16.02
C GLU A 128 5.07 16.95 -15.90
N GLN A 129 4.56 16.44 -17.02
CA GLN A 129 3.55 15.38 -17.05
C GLN A 129 4.08 14.09 -16.42
N ALA A 130 5.28 13.66 -16.77
CA ALA A 130 5.90 12.45 -16.22
C ALA A 130 6.06 12.55 -14.68
N ARG A 131 6.50 13.70 -14.17
CA ARG A 131 6.62 13.95 -12.72
C ARG A 131 5.26 13.96 -12.02
N SER A 132 4.26 14.55 -12.65
CA SER A 132 2.89 14.59 -12.12
C SER A 132 2.30 13.18 -12.02
N LEU A 133 2.39 12.41 -13.11
CA LEU A 133 1.91 11.03 -13.18
C LEU A 133 2.62 10.12 -12.17
N PHE A 134 3.93 10.31 -11.96
CA PHE A 134 4.67 9.59 -10.92
C PHE A 134 4.06 9.82 -9.54
N TRP A 135 3.87 11.08 -9.14
CA TRP A 135 3.31 11.41 -7.83
C TRP A 135 1.84 11.01 -7.70
N GLU A 136 1.07 11.06 -8.79
CA GLU A 136 -0.30 10.55 -8.83
C GLU A 136 -0.33 9.05 -8.53
N LYS A 137 0.51 8.25 -9.20
CA LYS A 137 0.62 6.80 -8.96
C LYS A 137 1.09 6.48 -7.54
N ILE A 138 2.01 7.25 -6.96
CA ILE A 138 2.39 7.12 -5.55
C ILE A 138 1.20 7.39 -4.61
N GLU A 139 0.40 8.42 -4.88
CA GLU A 139 -0.81 8.68 -4.08
C GLU A 139 -1.88 7.61 -4.28
N GLU A 140 -2.02 7.04 -5.48
CA GLU A 140 -2.91 5.90 -5.73
C GLU A 140 -2.50 4.67 -4.92
N LEU A 141 -1.21 4.31 -4.90
CA LEU A 141 -0.70 3.24 -4.05
C LEU A 141 -1.06 3.50 -2.58
N LYS A 142 -0.82 4.72 -2.08
CA LYS A 142 -1.17 5.09 -0.70
C LYS A 142 -2.66 5.01 -0.40
N ARG A 143 -3.55 5.19 -1.40
CA ARG A 143 -5.01 5.06 -1.21
C ARG A 143 -5.42 3.61 -0.91
N TYR A 144 -4.69 2.60 -1.39
CA TYR A 144 -4.99 1.20 -1.04
C TYR A 144 -4.90 0.95 0.46
N ALA A 145 -3.96 1.59 1.14
CA ALA A 145 -3.84 1.52 2.59
C ALA A 145 -4.81 2.45 3.37
N LYS A 146 -5.68 3.20 2.69
CA LYS A 146 -6.81 3.93 3.32
C LYS A 146 -8.17 3.27 3.08
N LYS A 147 -8.33 2.55 1.97
CA LYS A 147 -9.58 1.90 1.54
C LYS A 147 -9.73 0.46 2.04
N THR A 148 -8.79 -0.02 2.84
CA THR A 148 -8.76 -1.39 3.38
C THR A 148 -8.84 -1.31 4.89
#